data_AF-A0A7V4A7S0-F1
#
_entry.id   AF-A0A7V4A7S0-F1
#
_cell.length_a   1.000
_cell.length_b   1.000
_cell.length_c   1.000
_cell.angle_alpha   90.00
_cell.angle_beta   90.00
_cell.angle_gamma   90.00
#
_symmetry.space_group_name_H-M   'P 1'
#
loop_
_entity.id
_entity.type
_entity.pdbx_description
1 polymer ?
#
loop_
_entity_poly.entity_id
_entity_poly.type
_entity_poly.pdbx_seq_one_letter_code
_entity_poly.pdbx_strand_id
1 'polypeptide(L)'
;MVSWSQEAKVPFPENYESLIKVEEGEIGKGNPLMGIIPGLHRTYLNNIAYEHFKKYIADYKAGKTPPPFPEGSYIVLVNYEDKEGKKPRLFIVMHKKKEYGQTGGWGWEAFKPNGERIVKNPDKDCANCHYKGAKDWDGAFFSHYKPE
;
A
#
# COMPACT_ATOMS: atom_id res chain seq x y z
N MET A 1 2.06 -27.29 21.75
CA MET A 1 1.19 -26.14 21.48
C MET A 1 2.09 -24.98 21.12
N VAL A 2 2.15 -24.59 19.84
CA VAL A 2 2.94 -23.42 19.45
C VAL A 2 2.10 -22.21 19.83
N SER A 3 2.54 -21.51 20.86
CA SER A 3 2.00 -20.21 21.25
C SER A 3 2.35 -19.23 20.13
N TRP A 4 1.35 -18.84 19.35
CA TRP A 4 1.48 -17.78 18.37
C TRP A 4 1.73 -16.48 19.14
N SER A 5 2.99 -16.08 19.22
CA SER A 5 3.37 -14.73 19.65
C SER A 5 2.54 -13.73 18.87
N GLN A 6 2.09 -12.66 19.51
CA GLN A 6 1.44 -11.51 18.87
C GLN A 6 2.31 -11.05 17.68
N GLU A 7 2.01 -11.60 16.49
CA GLU A 7 2.79 -11.47 15.26
C GLU A 7 3.02 -9.99 14.99
N ALA A 8 4.26 -9.65 14.66
CA ALA A 8 4.73 -8.29 14.46
C ALA A 8 3.76 -7.49 13.58
N LYS A 9 2.95 -6.62 14.15
CA LYS A 9 1.97 -5.85 13.37
C LYS A 9 2.65 -4.66 12.71
N VAL A 10 2.21 -4.28 11.51
CA VAL A 10 2.70 -3.05 10.86
C VAL A 10 2.31 -1.86 11.73
N PRO A 11 3.21 -0.92 12.07
CA PRO A 11 2.85 0.24 12.89
C PRO A 11 1.93 1.22 12.13
N PHE A 12 1.23 2.07 12.88
CA PHE A 12 0.50 3.20 12.29
C PHE A 12 1.51 4.19 11.67
N PRO A 13 1.25 4.75 10.47
CA PRO A 13 2.23 5.56 9.76
C PRO A 13 2.21 7.03 10.21
N GLU A 14 2.57 7.31 11.47
CA GLU A 14 2.49 8.65 12.08
C GLU A 14 3.19 9.75 11.25
N ASN A 15 4.32 9.42 10.61
CA ASN A 15 5.15 10.37 9.86
C ASN A 15 5.14 10.13 8.35
N TYR A 16 4.04 9.63 7.79
CA TYR A 16 3.93 9.30 6.36
C TYR A 16 4.25 10.48 5.43
N GLU A 17 4.03 11.73 5.87
CA GLU A 17 4.30 12.93 5.08
C GLU A 17 5.79 13.17 4.81
N SER A 18 6.68 12.57 5.61
CA SER A 18 8.12 12.58 5.38
C SER A 18 8.58 11.58 4.30
N LEU A 19 7.69 10.67 3.89
CA LEU A 19 7.93 9.72 2.82
C LEU A 19 7.76 10.39 1.45
N ILE A 20 8.24 9.72 0.41
CA ILE A 20 8.24 10.26 -0.94
C ILE A 20 6.88 10.00 -1.58
N LYS A 21 6.11 11.06 -1.87
CA LYS A 21 4.87 10.95 -2.65
C LYS A 21 5.20 10.55 -4.08
N VAL A 22 4.68 9.43 -4.54
CA VAL A 22 4.89 8.93 -5.90
C VAL A 22 3.64 8.98 -6.77
N GLU A 23 2.46 8.96 -6.17
CA GLU A 23 1.21 8.99 -6.92
C GLU A 23 0.14 9.82 -6.23
N GLU A 24 -0.76 10.35 -7.05
CA GLU A 24 -1.98 11.01 -6.63
C GLU A 24 -3.09 10.68 -7.63
N GLY A 25 -4.26 10.29 -7.13
CA GLY A 25 -5.41 9.92 -7.94
C GLY A 25 -6.72 10.29 -7.25
N GLU A 26 -7.82 10.25 -8.00
CA GLU A 26 -9.18 10.47 -7.48
C GLU A 26 -10.10 9.35 -7.97
N ILE A 27 -10.81 8.69 -7.04
CA ILE A 27 -11.78 7.63 -7.34
C ILE A 27 -13.19 8.22 -7.34
N GLY A 28 -13.80 8.33 -8.52
CA GLY A 28 -15.14 8.86 -8.73
C GLY A 28 -16.25 7.81 -8.79
N LYS A 29 -17.48 8.27 -9.04
CA LYS A 29 -18.66 7.42 -9.24
C LYS A 29 -18.44 6.43 -10.40
N GLY A 30 -18.93 5.20 -10.22
CA GLY A 30 -18.81 4.12 -11.23
C GLY A 30 -17.47 3.35 -11.18
N ASN A 31 -16.48 3.81 -10.40
CA ASN A 31 -15.26 3.04 -10.19
C ASN A 31 -15.48 1.93 -9.14
N PRO A 32 -15.04 0.67 -9.40
CA PRO A 32 -15.17 -0.44 -8.44
C PRO A 32 -14.58 -0.18 -7.06
N LEU A 33 -13.55 0.67 -6.95
CA LEU A 33 -12.87 1.00 -5.70
C LEU A 33 -13.58 2.09 -4.88
N MET A 34 -14.68 2.65 -5.38
CA MET A 34 -15.40 3.75 -4.70
C MET A 34 -15.92 3.35 -3.31
N GLY A 35 -16.28 2.09 -3.10
CA GLY A 35 -16.69 1.60 -1.78
C GLY A 35 -15.55 1.45 -0.75
N ILE A 36 -14.29 1.55 -1.19
CA ILE A 36 -13.10 1.27 -0.37
C ILE A 36 -12.29 2.55 -0.15
N ILE A 37 -11.91 3.25 -1.25
CA ILE A 37 -11.07 4.45 -1.24
C ILE A 37 -11.66 5.57 -2.13
N PRO A 38 -12.84 6.10 -1.81
CA PRO A 38 -13.48 7.13 -2.62
C PRO A 38 -12.71 8.46 -2.58
N GLY A 39 -12.73 9.22 -3.68
CA GLY A 39 -12.13 10.54 -3.73
C GLY A 39 -10.60 10.51 -3.81
N LEU A 40 -9.97 11.57 -3.29
CA LEU A 40 -8.54 11.79 -3.39
C LEU A 40 -7.77 10.72 -2.61
N HIS A 41 -6.72 10.19 -3.22
CA HIS A 41 -5.73 9.37 -2.55
C HIS A 41 -4.32 9.66 -3.05
N ARG A 42 -3.35 9.43 -2.18
CA ARG A 42 -1.92 9.59 -2.47
C ARG A 42 -1.16 8.37 -2.00
N THR A 43 -0.17 7.96 -2.77
CA THR A 43 0.73 6.86 -2.42
C THR A 43 2.11 7.40 -2.10
N TYR A 44 2.67 6.93 -0.98
CA TYR A 44 3.95 7.35 -0.45
C TYR A 44 4.85 6.13 -0.23
N LEU A 45 6.14 6.31 -0.50
CA LEU A 45 7.17 5.27 -0.38
C LEU A 45 8.31 5.71 0.53
N ASN A 46 8.84 4.79 1.32
CA ASN A 46 10.16 5.01 1.92
C ASN A 46 11.27 4.92 0.85
N ASN A 47 12.48 5.37 1.20
CA ASN A 47 13.61 5.41 0.26
C ASN A 47 13.90 4.05 -0.40
N ILE A 48 13.80 2.96 0.38
CA ILE A 48 14.02 1.60 -0.11
C ILE A 48 13.01 1.25 -1.23
N ALA A 49 11.72 1.45 -0.97
CA ALA A 49 10.67 1.20 -1.96
C ALA A 49 10.75 2.17 -3.14
N TYR A 50 11.12 3.43 -2.91
CA TYR A 50 11.22 4.46 -3.94
C TYR A 50 12.35 4.20 -4.95
N GLU A 51 13.54 3.80 -4.50
CA GLU A 51 14.64 3.47 -5.42
C GLU A 51 14.32 2.23 -6.25
N HIS A 52 13.63 1.24 -5.66
CA HIS A 52 13.11 0.10 -6.41
C HIS A 52 12.04 0.53 -7.42
N PHE A 53 11.11 1.39 -7.00
CA PHE A 53 10.07 1.97 -7.83
C PHE A 53 10.67 2.65 -9.07
N LYS A 54 11.59 3.61 -8.87
CA LYS A 54 12.26 4.34 -9.95
C LYS A 54 12.92 3.42 -10.97
N LYS A 55 13.58 2.36 -10.50
CA LYS A 55 14.30 1.42 -11.35
C LYS A 55 13.38 0.62 -12.28
N TYR A 56 12.16 0.34 -11.85
CA TYR A 56 11.31 -0.69 -12.48
C TYR A 56 9.94 -0.19 -12.97
N ILE A 57 9.56 1.05 -12.66
CA ILE A 57 8.24 1.60 -13.01
C ILE A 57 8.00 1.66 -14.53
N ALA A 58 9.03 1.88 -15.34
CA ALA A 58 8.93 1.86 -16.80
C ALA A 58 8.58 0.45 -17.32
N ASP A 59 9.24 -0.57 -16.79
CA ASP A 59 8.98 -1.97 -17.13
C ASP A 59 7.57 -2.39 -16.68
N TYR A 60 7.17 -2.04 -15.47
CA TYR A 60 5.82 -2.26 -14.94
C TYR A 60 4.75 -1.66 -15.86
N LYS A 61 4.93 -0.42 -16.32
CA LYS A 61 4.00 0.25 -17.24
C LYS A 61 3.97 -0.37 -18.63
N ALA A 62 5.09 -0.96 -19.08
CA ALA A 62 5.15 -1.73 -20.31
C ALA A 62 4.52 -3.13 -20.20
N GLY A 63 3.92 -3.47 -19.04
CA GLY A 63 3.27 -4.75 -18.80
C GLY A 63 4.24 -5.87 -18.44
N LYS A 64 5.49 -5.56 -18.13
CA LYS A 64 6.46 -6.54 -17.62
C LYS A 64 6.28 -6.68 -16.11
N THR A 65 6.50 -7.89 -15.58
CA THR A 65 6.53 -8.15 -14.14
C THR A 65 7.90 -7.76 -13.59
N PRO A 66 8.01 -6.71 -12.74
CA PRO A 66 9.28 -6.38 -12.14
C PRO A 66 9.60 -7.28 -10.95
N PRO A 67 10.86 -7.29 -10.46
CA PRO A 67 11.22 -8.11 -9.31
C PRO A 67 10.46 -7.65 -8.04
N PRO A 68 10.24 -8.57 -7.07
CA PRO A 68 9.63 -8.25 -5.79
C PRO A 68 10.31 -7.09 -5.07
N PHE A 69 9.56 -6.38 -4.23
CA PHE A 69 10.12 -5.30 -3.43
C PHE A 69 11.11 -5.86 -2.38
N PRO A 70 12.22 -5.15 -2.13
CA PRO A 70 13.21 -5.57 -1.14
C PRO A 70 12.68 -5.51 0.30
N GLU A 71 13.35 -6.26 1.18
CA GLU A 71 13.10 -6.21 2.63
C GLU A 71 13.17 -4.76 3.16
N GLY A 72 12.24 -4.39 4.03
CA GLY A 72 12.13 -3.05 4.58
C GLY A 72 11.43 -2.04 3.66
N SER A 73 10.97 -2.44 2.47
CA SER A 73 10.08 -1.60 1.66
C SER A 73 8.80 -1.26 2.43
N TYR A 74 8.41 0.01 2.37
CA TYR A 74 7.26 0.54 3.09
C TYR A 74 6.41 1.40 2.15
N ILE A 75 5.14 1.05 2.02
CA ILE A 75 4.18 1.69 1.11
C ILE A 75 2.99 2.16 1.94
N VAL A 76 2.62 3.43 1.79
CA VAL A 76 1.46 4.01 2.46
C VAL A 76 0.56 4.65 1.42
N LEU A 77 -0.68 4.17 1.32
CA LEU A 77 -1.74 4.87 0.62
C LEU A 77 -2.58 5.62 1.65
N VAL A 78 -2.74 6.93 1.43
CA VAL A 78 -3.62 7.78 2.24
C VAL A 78 -4.79 8.21 1.38
N ASN A 79 -5.99 7.87 1.82
CA ASN A 79 -7.24 8.35 1.23
C ASN A 79 -7.74 9.53 2.05
N TYR A 80 -8.28 10.55 1.38
CA TYR A 80 -8.66 11.82 1.99
C TYR A 80 -10.17 12.05 1.87
N GLU A 81 -10.74 12.72 2.86
CA GLU A 81 -12.13 13.17 2.85
C GLU A 81 -12.32 14.40 1.95
N ASP A 82 -11.27 15.21 1.82
CA ASP A 82 -11.26 16.47 1.10
C ASP A 82 -10.42 16.43 -0.17
N LYS A 83 -10.62 17.42 -1.04
CA LYS A 83 -9.91 17.49 -2.33
C LYS A 83 -8.54 18.15 -2.20
N GLU A 84 -8.32 18.85 -1.09
CA GLU A 84 -7.08 19.52 -0.77
C GLU A 84 -6.03 18.53 -0.22
N GLY A 85 -6.46 17.35 0.24
CA GLY A 85 -5.61 16.33 0.82
C GLY A 85 -5.07 16.75 2.19
N LYS A 86 -5.95 17.35 3.01
CA LYS A 86 -5.64 17.82 4.37
C LYS A 86 -6.32 16.99 5.45
N LYS A 87 -7.36 16.24 5.10
CA LYS A 87 -8.11 15.39 6.04
C LYS A 87 -7.99 13.92 5.65
N PRO A 88 -6.99 13.20 6.17
CA PRO A 88 -6.91 11.75 5.99
C PRO A 88 -8.17 11.08 6.52
N ARG A 89 -8.72 10.17 5.71
CA ARG A 89 -9.86 9.31 6.02
C ARG A 89 -9.41 7.91 6.43
N LEU A 90 -8.43 7.39 5.70
CA LEU A 90 -7.97 6.01 5.80
C LEU A 90 -6.51 5.94 5.41
N PHE A 91 -5.75 5.15 6.17
CA PHE A 91 -4.38 4.77 5.85
C PHE A 91 -4.36 3.29 5.50
N ILE A 92 -3.78 2.92 4.36
CA ILE A 92 -3.52 1.54 3.98
C ILE A 92 -2.01 1.38 3.88
N VAL A 93 -1.46 0.39 4.57
CA VAL A 93 -0.02 0.24 4.76
C VAL A 93 0.43 -1.15 4.38
N MET A 94 1.51 -1.21 3.61
CA MET A 94 2.26 -2.42 3.33
C MET A 94 3.69 -2.28 3.85
N HIS A 95 4.17 -3.26 4.62
CA HIS A 95 5.56 -3.30 5.09
C HIS A 95 6.22 -4.64 4.78
N LYS A 96 7.28 -4.63 3.97
CA LYS A 96 8.01 -5.84 3.60
C LYS A 96 8.91 -6.26 4.74
N LYS A 97 8.59 -7.39 5.37
CA LYS A 97 9.48 -8.06 6.31
C LYS A 97 9.35 -9.58 6.21
N LYS A 98 10.47 -10.28 6.39
CA LYS A 98 10.52 -11.76 6.39
C LYS A 98 9.56 -12.42 7.38
N GLU A 99 9.25 -11.74 8.49
CA GLU A 99 8.31 -12.23 9.50
C GLU A 99 6.87 -12.37 8.99
N TYR A 100 6.50 -11.69 7.90
CA TYR A 100 5.18 -11.80 7.25
C TYR A 100 5.12 -12.90 6.18
N GLY A 101 5.73 -14.05 6.44
CA GLY A 101 5.90 -15.12 5.43
C GLY A 101 4.58 -15.62 4.83
N GLN A 102 3.47 -15.60 5.59
CA GLN A 102 2.16 -16.07 5.12
C GLN A 102 1.56 -15.23 3.99
N THR A 103 1.98 -13.97 3.88
CA THR A 103 1.46 -12.97 2.94
C THR A 103 2.55 -12.51 1.97
N GLY A 104 3.45 -13.43 1.58
CA GLY A 104 4.53 -13.15 0.63
C GLY A 104 5.62 -12.21 1.18
N GLY A 105 5.73 -12.09 2.50
CA GLY A 105 6.65 -11.17 3.17
C GLY A 105 6.09 -9.76 3.36
N TRP A 106 4.81 -9.50 3.11
CA TRP A 106 4.17 -8.22 3.37
C TRP A 106 3.27 -8.24 4.60
N GLY A 107 3.49 -7.33 5.54
CA GLY A 107 2.47 -6.97 6.52
C GLY A 107 1.46 -6.05 5.87
N TRP A 108 0.17 -6.31 6.08
CA TRP A 108 -0.95 -5.54 5.51
C TRP A 108 -1.81 -4.99 6.63
N GLU A 109 -1.98 -3.67 6.68
CA GLU A 109 -2.81 -3.02 7.69
C GLU A 109 -3.59 -1.86 7.09
N ALA A 110 -4.74 -1.58 7.69
CA ALA A 110 -5.51 -0.39 7.40
C ALA A 110 -5.94 0.28 8.70
N PHE A 111 -5.88 1.60 8.74
CA PHE A 111 -6.11 2.39 9.94
C PHE A 111 -7.05 3.56 9.69
N LYS A 112 -7.90 3.83 10.68
CA LYS A 112 -8.57 5.12 10.81
C LYS A 112 -7.57 6.22 11.23
N PRO A 113 -7.92 7.51 11.12
CA PRO A 113 -7.01 8.60 11.46
C PRO A 113 -6.60 8.66 12.94
N ASN A 114 -7.38 8.03 13.82
CA ASN A 114 -7.06 7.90 15.25
C ASN A 114 -6.12 6.70 15.56
N GLY A 115 -5.62 5.99 14.55
CA GLY A 115 -4.75 4.82 14.73
C GLY A 115 -5.47 3.50 14.99
N GLU A 116 -6.80 3.48 14.99
CA GLU A 116 -7.58 2.25 15.13
C GLU A 116 -7.37 1.35 13.90
N ARG A 117 -6.94 0.10 14.14
CA ARG A 117 -6.76 -0.92 13.11
C ARG A 117 -8.09 -1.48 12.63
N ILE A 118 -8.20 -1.68 11.32
CA ILE A 118 -9.41 -2.17 10.66
C ILE A 118 -9.22 -3.62 10.17
N VAL A 119 -8.00 -3.98 9.74
CA VAL A 119 -7.69 -5.31 9.21
C VAL A 119 -7.75 -6.36 10.32
N LYS A 120 -8.46 -7.45 10.07
CA LYS A 120 -8.59 -8.58 11.00
C LYS A 120 -7.85 -9.81 10.52
N ASN A 121 -7.83 -10.03 9.21
CA ASN A 121 -7.10 -11.11 8.58
C ASN A 121 -6.37 -10.58 7.33
N PRO A 122 -5.07 -10.27 7.41
CA PRO A 122 -4.34 -9.63 6.31
C PRO A 122 -4.29 -10.47 5.02
N ASP A 123 -4.32 -11.79 5.12
CA ASP A 123 -4.38 -12.68 3.96
C ASP A 123 -5.72 -12.53 3.22
N LYS A 124 -6.84 -12.68 3.94
CA LYS A 124 -8.18 -12.60 3.36
C LYS A 124 -8.58 -11.18 2.96
N ASP A 125 -8.26 -10.21 3.79
CA ASP A 125 -8.72 -8.83 3.64
C ASP A 125 -7.88 -8.05 2.61
N CYS A 126 -6.63 -8.48 2.34
CA CYS A 126 -5.71 -7.74 1.47
C CYS A 126 -4.97 -8.67 0.49
N ALA A 127 -4.07 -9.52 0.97
CA ALA A 127 -3.07 -10.20 0.14
C ALA A 127 -3.70 -11.05 -0.99
N ASN A 128 -4.76 -11.81 -0.69
CA ASN A 128 -5.42 -12.70 -1.65
C ASN A 128 -5.98 -11.95 -2.87
N CYS A 129 -6.51 -10.73 -2.70
CA CYS A 129 -6.99 -9.93 -3.82
C CYS A 129 -5.81 -9.28 -4.56
N HIS A 130 -4.86 -8.72 -3.81
CA HIS A 130 -3.71 -8.01 -4.36
C HIS A 130 -2.84 -8.90 -5.26
N TYR A 131 -2.54 -10.13 -4.84
CA TYR A 131 -1.75 -11.08 -5.64
C TYR A 131 -2.50 -11.71 -6.82
N LYS A 132 -3.81 -11.50 -6.94
CA LYS A 132 -4.63 -11.98 -8.08
C LYS A 132 -4.89 -10.89 -9.11
N GLY A 133 -4.43 -9.67 -8.87
CA GLY A 133 -4.65 -8.55 -9.78
C GLY A 133 -3.86 -8.67 -11.08
N ALA A 134 -4.48 -8.26 -12.20
CA ALA A 134 -3.84 -8.33 -13.53
C ALA A 134 -2.62 -7.41 -13.71
N LYS A 135 -2.42 -6.45 -12.80
CA LYS A 135 -1.27 -5.52 -12.79
C LYS A 135 -0.47 -5.66 -11.49
N ASP A 136 -0.38 -6.88 -10.96
CA ASP A 136 0.33 -7.11 -9.72
C ASP A 136 1.85 -6.83 -9.86
N TRP A 137 2.40 -6.04 -8.94
CA TRP A 137 3.83 -5.93 -8.70
C TRP A 137 4.12 -6.28 -7.23
N ASP A 138 4.22 -7.59 -6.95
CA ASP A 138 4.45 -8.11 -5.61
C ASP A 138 3.45 -7.55 -4.58
N GLY A 139 2.17 -7.64 -4.91
CA GLY A 139 1.02 -7.12 -4.18
C GLY A 139 0.75 -5.61 -4.37
N ALA A 140 1.67 -4.83 -4.93
CA ALA A 140 1.52 -3.38 -5.06
C ALA A 140 0.94 -2.98 -6.43
N PHE A 141 0.16 -1.89 -6.45
CA PHE A 141 -0.40 -1.32 -7.68
C PHE A 141 -0.07 0.17 -7.79
N PHE A 142 0.50 0.56 -8.93
CA PHE A 142 0.85 1.96 -9.25
C PHE A 142 0.18 2.42 -10.55
N SER A 143 -1.10 2.80 -10.47
CA SER A 143 -1.92 3.14 -11.65
C SER A 143 -1.92 4.61 -12.03
N HIS A 144 -1.45 5.51 -11.15
CA HIS A 144 -1.61 6.95 -11.30
C HIS A 144 -0.28 7.72 -11.45
N TYR A 145 0.84 7.02 -11.40
CA TYR A 145 2.16 7.60 -11.62
C TYR A 145 2.23 8.20 -13.02
N LYS A 146 2.72 9.43 -13.11
CA LYS A 146 3.08 10.09 -14.36
C LYS A 146 4.60 10.28 -14.32
N PRO A 147 5.36 9.80 -15.32
CA PRO A 147 6.78 10.15 -15.39
C PRO A 147 6.89 11.67 -15.48
N GLU A 148 7.80 12.27 -14.72
CA GLU A 148 8.22 13.65 -14.96
C GLU A 148 8.91 13.82 -16.32
#